data_AF-A0A944W7T7-F1
#
_entry.id   AF-A0A944W7T7-F1
#
_cell.length_a   1.000
_cell.length_b   1.000
_cell.length_c   1.000
_cell.angle_alpha   90.00
_cell.angle_beta   90.00
_cell.angle_gamma   90.00
#
_symmetry.space_group_name_H-M   'P 1'
#
loop_
_entity.id
_entity.type
_entity.pdbx_description
1 polymer ?
#
loop_
_entity_poly.entity_id
_entity_poly.type
_entity_poly.pdbx_seq_one_letter_code
_entity_poly.pdbx_strand_id
1 'polypeptide(L)'
;MNSNKSTTDLGTLIGLFAGITIIIIGILQSGGKLFWFFSFNSILIVVGGTLAATMVNLPLKAVKNIFNILKNVFKGEVYDYVGIINEIVEKAQKARKDGLLSLEADLPNMREGFFKNGIELAINERESSRLRTFLNLEMNNIASRHIAGQELFLYMGSYAPAFGMLGTVLGLIVMMNNFAGSGEEVSASYDVSEKFAQLLSGMGLALITTFYGVFMANMIFLP
;
A
#
# COMPACT_ATOMS: atom_id res chain seq x y z
N MET A 1 15.82 26.36 13.55
CA MET A 1 15.59 25.15 12.71
C MET A 1 14.10 24.85 12.73
N ASN A 2 13.38 25.29 11.70
CA ASN A 2 11.94 25.07 11.62
C ASN A 2 11.66 23.57 11.52
N SER A 3 10.80 23.10 12.42
CA SER A 3 10.30 21.73 12.42
C SER A 3 9.77 21.40 11.03
N ASN A 4 10.19 20.26 10.51
CA ASN A 4 9.63 19.65 9.33
C ASN A 4 8.11 19.56 9.54
N LYS A 5 7.33 20.47 8.95
CA LYS A 5 5.88 20.31 8.88
C LYS A 5 5.70 19.11 7.97
N SER A 6 5.41 17.95 8.55
CA SER A 6 4.84 16.83 7.79
C SER A 6 3.56 17.36 7.19
N THR A 7 3.63 17.81 5.95
CA THR A 7 2.45 18.18 5.18
C THR A 7 1.88 16.87 4.67
N THR A 8 0.60 16.65 4.86
CA THR A 8 -0.08 15.51 4.25
C THR A 8 0.11 15.56 2.74
N ASP A 9 0.38 14.43 2.10
CA ASP A 9 0.41 14.38 0.64
C ASP A 9 -1.01 14.60 0.10
N LEU A 10 -1.29 15.85 -0.25
CA LEU A 10 -2.59 16.27 -0.76
C LEU A 10 -2.91 15.61 -2.11
N GLY A 11 -1.90 15.24 -2.91
CA GLY A 11 -2.11 14.60 -4.21
C GLY A 11 -2.74 13.21 -4.04
N THR A 12 -2.12 12.37 -3.23
CA THR A 12 -2.64 11.03 -2.90
C THR A 12 -4.01 11.10 -2.22
N LEU A 13 -4.19 12.04 -1.29
CA LEU A 13 -5.46 12.18 -0.56
C LEU A 13 -6.59 12.65 -1.47
N ILE A 14 -6.37 13.70 -2.27
CA ILE A 14 -7.38 14.22 -3.21
C ILE A 14 -7.70 13.19 -4.29
N GLY A 15 -6.69 12.50 -4.84
CA GLY A 15 -6.89 11.47 -5.85
C GLY A 15 -7.75 10.31 -5.35
N LEU A 16 -7.44 9.78 -4.16
CA LEU A 16 -8.21 8.70 -3.54
C LEU A 16 -9.65 9.13 -3.21
N PHE A 17 -9.84 10.33 -2.65
CA PHE A 17 -11.18 10.86 -2.38
C PHE A 17 -12.00 11.10 -3.66
N ALA A 18 -11.37 11.64 -4.70
CA ALA A 18 -12.03 11.88 -5.99
C ALA A 18 -12.47 10.55 -6.63
N GLY A 19 -11.58 9.55 -6.65
CA GLY A 19 -11.88 8.21 -7.19
C GLY A 19 -13.07 7.55 -6.48
N ILE A 20 -13.06 7.56 -5.14
CA ILE A 20 -14.18 7.04 -4.33
C ILE A 20 -15.48 7.80 -4.62
N THR A 21 -15.42 9.13 -4.66
CA THR A 21 -16.60 9.98 -4.87
C THR A 21 -17.25 9.72 -6.23
N ILE A 22 -16.46 9.57 -7.30
CA ILE A 22 -16.97 9.25 -8.64
C ILE A 22 -17.70 7.91 -8.64
N ILE A 23 -17.15 6.89 -7.99
CA ILE A 23 -17.79 5.56 -7.89
C ILE A 23 -19.10 5.64 -7.10
N ILE A 24 -19.12 6.38 -5.97
CA ILE A 24 -20.32 6.56 -5.16
C ILE A 24 -21.41 7.28 -5.94
N ILE A 25 -21.07 8.36 -6.67
CA ILE A 25 -22.04 9.08 -7.52
C ILE A 25 -22.60 8.15 -8.59
N GLY A 26 -21.75 7.33 -9.22
CA GLY A 26 -22.18 6.34 -10.22
C GLY A 26 -23.18 5.33 -9.65
N ILE A 27 -22.96 4.84 -8.43
CA ILE A 27 -23.87 3.91 -7.75
C ILE A 27 -25.23 4.58 -7.45
N LEU A 28 -25.20 5.80 -6.90
CA LEU A 28 -26.40 6.53 -6.51
C LEU A 28 -27.26 6.95 -7.71
N GLN A 29 -26.64 7.44 -8.79
CA GLN A 29 -27.35 7.81 -10.02
C GLN A 29 -27.96 6.60 -10.73
N SER A 30 -27.33 5.43 -10.62
CA SER A 30 -27.87 4.18 -11.16
C SER A 30 -29.05 3.61 -10.34
N GLY A 31 -29.50 4.33 -9.30
CA GLY A 31 -30.56 3.88 -8.40
C GLY A 31 -30.11 2.82 -7.37
N GLY A 32 -28.80 2.59 -7.25
CA GLY A 32 -28.22 1.63 -6.32
C GLY A 32 -28.10 2.18 -4.88
N LYS A 33 -28.30 1.32 -3.88
CA LYS A 33 -27.98 1.63 -2.48
C LYS A 33 -26.57 1.13 -2.15
N LEU A 34 -25.75 1.96 -1.49
CA LEU A 34 -24.40 1.56 -1.04
C LEU A 34 -24.38 0.27 -0.22
N PHE A 35 -25.41 0.05 0.59
CA PHE A 35 -25.54 -1.15 1.42
C PHE A 35 -25.53 -2.45 0.61
N TRP A 36 -25.97 -2.43 -0.66
CA TRP A 36 -25.99 -3.62 -1.51
C TRP A 36 -24.61 -4.10 -1.93
N PHE A 37 -23.63 -3.20 -1.95
CA PHE A 37 -22.25 -3.53 -2.30
C PHE A 37 -21.47 -4.05 -1.09
N PHE A 38 -21.99 -3.86 0.13
CA PHE A 38 -21.32 -4.27 1.35
C PHE A 38 -21.63 -5.74 1.68
N SER A 39 -20.69 -6.62 1.35
CA SER A 39 -20.76 -8.06 1.69
C SER A 39 -19.52 -8.45 2.48
N PHE A 40 -19.72 -8.85 3.73
CA PHE A 40 -18.64 -9.31 4.61
C PHE A 40 -17.88 -10.50 3.98
N ASN A 41 -18.62 -11.45 3.39
CA ASN A 41 -18.04 -12.61 2.72
C ASN A 41 -17.16 -12.20 1.54
N SER A 42 -17.60 -11.25 0.72
CA SER A 42 -16.83 -10.78 -0.43
C SER A 42 -15.55 -10.07 -0.01
N ILE A 43 -15.61 -9.23 1.02
CA ILE A 43 -14.44 -8.54 1.57
C ILE A 43 -13.46 -9.56 2.16
N LEU A 44 -13.95 -10.55 2.91
CA LEU A 44 -13.11 -11.59 3.50
C LEU A 44 -12.38 -12.42 2.43
N ILE A 45 -13.06 -12.80 1.35
CA ILE A 45 -12.44 -13.54 0.24
C ILE A 45 -11.35 -12.71 -0.43
N VAL A 46 -11.64 -11.46 -0.78
CA VAL A 46 -10.70 -10.61 -1.51
C VAL A 46 -9.55 -10.17 -0.60
N VAL A 47 -9.83 -9.52 0.53
CA VAL A 47 -8.79 -9.00 1.44
C VAL A 47 -8.04 -10.13 2.10
N GLY A 48 -8.76 -11.13 2.65
CA GLY A 48 -8.15 -12.27 3.31
C GLY A 48 -7.34 -13.12 2.34
N GLY A 49 -7.85 -13.37 1.13
CA GLY A 49 -7.13 -14.08 0.07
C GLY A 49 -5.88 -13.35 -0.37
N THR A 50 -5.99 -12.03 -0.61
CA THR A 50 -4.84 -11.20 -1.01
C THR A 50 -3.75 -11.21 0.06
N LEU A 51 -4.11 -10.99 1.33
CA LEU A 51 -3.16 -11.03 2.44
C LEU A 51 -2.54 -12.42 2.62
N ALA A 52 -3.33 -13.49 2.52
CA ALA A 52 -2.83 -14.85 2.61
C ALA A 52 -1.84 -15.18 1.48
N ALA A 53 -2.16 -14.81 0.24
CA ALA A 53 -1.25 -14.99 -0.89
C ALA A 53 0.05 -14.18 -0.74
N THR A 54 -0.04 -12.94 -0.23
CA THR A 54 1.13 -12.14 0.08
C THR A 54 1.97 -12.77 1.19
N MET A 55 1.37 -13.39 2.21
CA MET A 55 2.09 -14.12 3.26
C MET A 55 2.75 -15.41 2.75
N VAL A 56 2.23 -16.03 1.70
CA VAL A 56 2.86 -17.19 1.04
C VAL A 56 4.06 -16.75 0.21
N ASN A 57 3.97 -15.60 -0.48
CA ASN A 57 5.02 -15.12 -1.37
C ASN A 57 6.15 -14.38 -0.63
N LEU A 58 5.86 -13.71 0.49
CA LEU A 58 6.81 -12.85 1.21
C LEU A 58 7.03 -13.29 2.66
N PRO A 59 8.23 -13.06 3.22
CA PRO A 59 8.50 -13.36 4.61
C PRO A 59 7.58 -12.53 5.54
N LEU A 60 7.09 -13.14 6.62
CA LEU A 60 6.21 -12.52 7.62
C LEU A 60 6.70 -11.17 8.14
N LYS A 61 8.03 -10.96 8.20
CA LYS A 61 8.62 -9.68 8.60
C LYS A 61 8.27 -8.55 7.62
N ALA A 62 8.26 -8.82 6.31
CA ALA A 62 7.88 -7.84 5.29
C ALA A 62 6.39 -7.49 5.38
N VAL A 63 5.53 -8.50 5.57
CA VAL A 63 4.07 -8.30 5.73
C VAL A 63 3.74 -7.43 6.96
N LYS A 64 4.42 -7.64 8.09
CA LYS A 64 4.25 -6.78 9.28
C LYS A 64 4.64 -5.31 9.02
N ASN A 65 5.58 -5.07 8.12
CA ASN A 65 6.04 -3.73 7.79
C ASN A 65 5.08 -2.95 6.88
N ILE A 66 4.03 -3.58 6.32
CA ILE A 66 2.98 -2.93 5.51
C ILE A 66 2.43 -1.69 6.20
N PHE A 67 2.07 -1.80 7.48
CA PHE A 67 1.45 -0.69 8.22
C PHE A 67 2.39 0.52 8.34
N ASN A 68 3.69 0.26 8.50
CA ASN A 68 4.70 1.32 8.56
C ASN A 68 4.88 1.99 7.20
N ILE A 69 4.88 1.21 6.11
CA ILE A 69 5.00 1.73 4.75
C ILE A 69 3.75 2.55 4.39
N LEU A 70 2.56 2.03 4.68
CA LEU A 70 1.28 2.72 4.44
C LEU A 70 1.22 4.07 5.18
N LYS A 71 1.73 4.14 6.43
CA LYS A 71 1.83 5.40 7.17
C LYS A 71 2.74 6.42 6.48
N ASN A 72 3.78 5.97 5.79
CA ASN A 72 4.69 6.86 5.07
C ASN A 72 4.06 7.38 3.77
N VAL A 73 3.19 6.63 3.10
CA VAL A 73 2.47 7.08 1.89
C VAL A 73 1.66 8.35 2.16
N PHE A 74 1.01 8.45 3.33
CA PHE A 74 0.23 9.64 3.70
C PHE A 74 1.06 10.82 4.23
N LYS A 75 2.37 10.62 4.42
CA LYS A 75 3.29 11.69 4.83
C LYS A 75 3.97 12.26 3.61
N GLY A 76 3.63 13.50 3.27
CA GLY A 76 4.44 14.28 2.35
C GLY A 76 5.73 14.72 3.04
N GLU A 77 6.87 14.42 2.41
CA GLU A 77 8.17 14.97 2.80
C GLU A 77 8.44 16.22 1.96
N VAL A 78 8.46 17.38 2.62
CA VAL A 78 8.93 18.62 1.99
C VAL A 78 10.44 18.70 2.17
N TYR A 79 11.16 18.51 1.09
CA TYR A 79 12.62 18.65 1.09
C TYR A 79 13.00 20.13 0.86
N ASP A 80 13.64 20.74 1.87
CA ASP A 80 14.30 22.03 1.69
C ASP A 80 15.70 21.83 1.10
N TYR A 81 15.76 21.75 -0.23
CA TYR A 81 17.03 21.57 -0.94
C TYR A 81 18.03 22.70 -0.67
N VAL A 82 17.53 23.95 -0.54
CA VAL A 82 18.39 25.12 -0.29
C VAL A 82 18.96 25.06 1.12
N GLY A 83 18.15 24.70 2.11
CA GLY A 83 18.59 24.46 3.48
C GLY A 83 19.67 23.38 3.56
N ILE A 84 19.49 22.26 2.87
CA ILE A 84 20.48 21.17 2.83
C ILE A 84 21.79 21.63 2.18
N ILE A 85 21.73 22.37 1.07
CA ILE A 85 22.94 22.90 0.42
C ILE A 85 23.70 23.84 1.37
N ASN A 86 22.99 24.75 2.03
CA ASN A 86 23.59 25.68 2.99
C ASN A 86 24.23 24.93 4.17
N GLU A 87 23.56 23.90 4.70
CA GLU A 87 24.09 23.05 5.76
C GLU A 87 25.39 22.35 5.33
N ILE A 88 25.42 21.78 4.12
CA ILE A 88 26.63 21.14 3.57
C ILE A 88 27.78 22.15 3.44
N VAL A 89 27.51 23.34 2.90
CA VAL A 89 28.52 24.38 2.72
C VAL A 89 29.06 24.87 4.07
N GLU A 90 28.20 25.08 5.06
CA GLU A 90 28.60 25.50 6.41
C GLU A 90 29.52 24.46 7.06
N LYS A 91 29.16 23.17 6.99
CA LYS A 91 30.01 22.09 7.52
C LYS A 91 31.33 21.95 6.76
N ALA A 92 31.32 22.13 5.43
CA ALA A 92 32.54 22.12 4.63
C ALA A 92 33.49 23.28 4.99
N GLN A 93 32.95 24.48 5.24
CA GLN A 93 33.75 25.64 5.69
C GLN A 93 34.37 25.40 7.07
N LYS A 94 33.59 24.86 8.02
CA LYS A 94 34.08 24.49 9.36
C LYS A 94 35.19 23.45 9.27
N ALA A 95 34.99 22.37 8.50
CA ALA A 95 35.99 21.33 8.30
C ALA A 95 37.29 21.86 7.68
N ARG A 96 37.19 22.86 6.78
CA ARG A 96 38.37 23.50 6.16
C ARG A 96 39.14 24.38 7.14
N LYS A 97 38.45 25.07 8.06
CA LYS A 97 39.08 26.01 9.00
C LYS A 97 39.62 25.32 10.24
N ASP A 98 38.82 24.45 10.85
CA ASP A 98 39.07 23.86 12.17
C ASP A 98 39.44 22.36 12.07
N GLY A 99 39.49 21.81 10.86
CA GLY A 99 39.79 20.40 10.59
C GLY A 99 38.57 19.49 10.66
N LEU A 100 38.68 18.27 10.11
CA LEU A 100 37.54 17.35 9.98
C LEU A 100 36.97 16.87 11.33
N LEU A 101 37.82 16.69 12.35
CA LEU A 101 37.38 16.30 13.70
C LEU A 101 36.51 17.36 14.38
N SER A 102 36.57 18.62 13.94
CA SER A 102 35.69 19.68 14.47
C SER A 102 34.20 19.43 14.19
N LEU A 103 33.88 18.54 13.25
CA LEU A 103 32.52 18.11 12.95
C LEU A 103 31.97 17.10 13.96
N GLU A 104 32.82 16.41 14.73
CA GLU A 104 32.40 15.44 15.74
C GLU A 104 31.53 16.09 16.84
N ALA A 105 31.90 17.30 17.25
CA ALA A 105 31.15 18.10 18.21
C ALA A 105 29.75 18.52 17.70
N ASP A 106 29.54 18.53 16.38
CA ASP A 106 28.26 18.91 15.78
C ASP A 106 27.35 17.71 15.54
N LEU A 107 27.87 16.48 15.49
CA LEU A 107 27.10 15.24 15.26
C LEU A 107 25.86 15.09 16.16
N PRO A 108 25.89 15.45 17.47
CA PRO A 108 24.71 15.38 18.32
C PRO A 108 23.60 16.36 17.94
N ASN A 109 23.95 17.48 17.31
CA ASN A 109 23.03 18.54 16.92
C ASN A 109 22.50 18.37 15.48
N MET A 110 23.09 17.43 14.73
CA MET A 110 22.70 17.13 13.36
C MET A 110 21.47 16.23 13.30
N ARG A 111 20.73 16.36 12.20
CA ARG A 111 19.58 15.51 11.91
C ARG A 111 20.06 14.08 11.63
N GLU A 112 19.44 13.12 12.32
CA GLU A 112 19.65 11.69 12.06
C GLU A 112 19.33 11.32 10.60
N GLY A 113 20.15 10.44 10.03
CA GLY A 113 20.00 9.94 8.66
C GLY A 113 21.28 9.98 7.86
N PHE A 114 21.14 9.96 6.54
CA PHE A 114 22.24 9.78 5.58
C PHE A 114 23.39 10.79 5.78
N PHE A 115 23.07 12.08 6.01
CA PHE A 115 24.09 13.12 6.11
C PHE A 115 24.94 12.99 7.38
N LYS A 116 24.31 12.72 8.54
CA LYS A 116 25.01 12.49 9.80
C LYS A 116 25.90 11.24 9.73
N ASN A 117 25.35 10.12 9.26
CA ASN A 117 26.10 8.88 9.06
C ASN A 117 27.31 9.09 8.13
N GLY A 118 27.13 9.89 7.08
CA GLY A 118 28.22 10.21 6.15
C GLY A 118 29.35 11.02 6.76
N ILE A 119 29.05 11.98 7.64
CA ILE A 119 30.09 12.73 8.37
C ILE A 119 30.80 11.83 9.39
N GLU A 120 30.05 11.00 10.11
CA GLU A 120 30.62 10.03 11.06
C GLU A 120 31.58 9.04 10.36
N LEU A 121 31.20 8.57 9.18
CA LEU A 121 32.07 7.72 8.36
C LEU A 121 33.30 8.50 7.85
N ALA A 122 33.13 9.76 7.45
CA ALA A 122 34.22 10.58 6.95
C ALA A 122 35.28 10.90 8.01
N ILE A 123 34.89 11.02 9.28
CA ILE A 123 35.82 11.21 10.41
C ILE A 123 36.72 9.97 10.57
N ASN A 124 36.15 8.77 10.38
CA ASN A 124 36.83 7.50 10.60
C ASN A 124 37.60 6.98 9.37
N GLU A 125 37.11 7.23 8.16
CA GLU A 125 37.71 6.75 6.91
C GLU A 125 38.51 7.85 6.22
N ARG A 126 39.83 7.64 6.10
CA ARG A 126 40.74 8.62 5.47
C ARG A 126 40.74 8.54 3.95
N GLU A 127 40.32 7.41 3.39
CA GLU A 127 40.31 7.22 1.94
C GLU A 127 38.98 7.64 1.31
N SER A 128 39.02 8.69 0.48
CA SER A 128 37.82 9.24 -0.17
C SER A 128 37.11 8.24 -1.10
N SER A 129 37.87 7.31 -1.71
CA SER A 129 37.34 6.25 -2.58
C SER A 129 36.45 5.27 -1.80
N ARG A 130 36.89 4.87 -0.60
CA ARG A 130 36.18 3.95 0.30
C ARG A 130 34.96 4.63 0.88
N LEU A 131 35.09 5.86 1.36
CA LEU A 131 33.96 6.66 1.84
C LEU A 131 32.85 6.75 0.78
N ARG A 132 33.21 7.08 -0.47
CA ARG A 132 32.24 7.14 -1.57
C ARG A 132 31.57 5.79 -1.82
N THR A 133 32.32 4.69 -1.71
CA THR A 133 31.78 3.33 -1.86
C THR A 133 30.76 3.02 -0.77
N PHE A 134 31.05 3.35 0.49
CA PHE A 134 30.12 3.17 1.60
C PHE A 134 28.85 4.00 1.45
N LEU A 135 28.97 5.28 1.11
CA LEU A 135 27.82 6.16 0.89
C LEU A 135 26.92 5.65 -0.25
N ASN A 136 27.51 5.18 -1.34
CA ASN A 136 26.74 4.57 -2.43
C ASN A 136 26.07 3.27 -2.01
N LEU A 137 26.73 2.43 -1.20
CA LEU A 137 26.16 1.20 -0.68
C LEU A 137 24.98 1.49 0.26
N GLU A 138 25.09 2.51 1.10
CA GLU A 138 23.98 2.94 1.98
C GLU A 138 22.80 3.49 1.19
N MET A 139 23.06 4.32 0.17
CA MET A 139 22.03 4.81 -0.75
C MET A 139 21.33 3.66 -1.50
N ASN A 140 22.09 2.68 -1.99
CA ASN A 140 21.54 1.49 -2.63
C ASN A 140 20.70 0.66 -1.66
N ASN A 141 21.15 0.48 -0.42
CA ASN A 141 20.36 -0.21 0.61
C ASN A 141 19.05 0.52 0.93
N ILE A 142 19.07 1.85 1.02
CA ILE A 142 17.85 2.65 1.18
C ILE A 142 16.91 2.40 0.00
N ALA A 143 17.40 2.51 -1.23
CA ALA A 143 16.62 2.27 -2.44
C ALA A 143 16.05 0.85 -2.48
N SER A 144 16.85 -0.19 -2.22
CA SER A 144 16.38 -1.58 -2.19
C SER A 144 15.30 -1.81 -1.15
N ARG A 145 15.37 -1.15 0.03
CA ARG A 145 14.28 -1.24 1.02
C ARG A 145 12.99 -0.59 0.53
N HIS A 146 13.07 0.55 -0.17
CA HIS A 146 11.89 1.19 -0.75
C HIS A 146 11.29 0.36 -1.89
N ILE A 147 12.13 -0.21 -2.76
CA ILE A 147 11.70 -1.11 -3.85
C ILE A 147 11.02 -2.35 -3.26
N ALA A 148 11.61 -3.01 -2.26
CA ALA A 148 10.98 -4.16 -1.61
C ALA A 148 9.63 -3.80 -0.95
N GLY A 149 9.50 -2.57 -0.43
CA GLY A 149 8.23 -2.06 0.07
C GLY A 149 7.19 -1.87 -1.03
N GLN A 150 7.59 -1.32 -2.18
CA GLN A 150 6.74 -1.14 -3.36
C GLN A 150 6.31 -2.47 -3.97
N GLU A 151 7.22 -3.42 -4.12
CA GLU A 151 6.96 -4.76 -4.67
C GLU A 151 5.84 -5.47 -3.92
N LEU A 152 5.78 -5.30 -2.61
CA LEU A 152 4.71 -5.85 -1.79
C LEU A 152 3.33 -5.36 -2.27
N PHE A 153 3.17 -4.06 -2.50
CA PHE A 153 1.92 -3.47 -2.99
C PHE A 153 1.62 -3.90 -4.43
N LEU A 154 2.63 -4.04 -5.28
CA LEU A 154 2.48 -4.59 -6.63
C LEU A 154 1.97 -6.05 -6.61
N TYR A 155 2.47 -6.88 -5.71
CA TYR A 155 1.95 -8.24 -5.52
C TYR A 155 0.51 -8.23 -5.01
N MET A 156 0.19 -7.40 -4.01
CA MET A 156 -1.19 -7.27 -3.52
C MET A 156 -2.15 -6.77 -4.61
N GLY A 157 -1.72 -5.81 -5.44
CA GLY A 157 -2.46 -5.31 -6.59
C GLY A 157 -2.67 -6.36 -7.68
N SER A 158 -1.75 -7.31 -7.82
CA SER A 158 -1.88 -8.43 -8.76
C SER A 158 -2.79 -9.55 -8.21
N TYR A 159 -2.76 -9.81 -6.90
CA TYR A 159 -3.57 -10.85 -6.27
C TYR A 159 -5.02 -10.44 -6.02
N ALA A 160 -5.31 -9.17 -5.69
CA ALA A 160 -6.67 -8.72 -5.38
C ALA A 160 -7.68 -8.99 -6.51
N PRO A 161 -7.40 -8.74 -7.81
CA PRO A 161 -8.31 -9.08 -8.90
C PRO A 161 -8.42 -10.60 -9.12
N ALA A 162 -7.32 -11.35 -8.90
CA ALA A 162 -7.32 -12.80 -9.02
C ALA A 162 -8.25 -13.46 -7.98
N PHE A 163 -8.22 -13.01 -6.72
CA PHE A 163 -9.18 -13.45 -5.70
C PHE A 163 -10.60 -12.91 -5.96
N GLY A 164 -10.73 -11.74 -6.59
CA GLY A 164 -12.02 -11.25 -7.09
C GLY A 164 -12.65 -12.18 -8.14
N MET A 165 -11.84 -12.75 -9.05
CA MET A 165 -12.27 -13.79 -9.99
C MET A 165 -12.51 -15.14 -9.30
N LEU A 166 -11.72 -15.52 -8.30
CA LEU A 166 -11.99 -16.72 -7.51
C LEU A 166 -13.36 -16.60 -6.81
N GLY A 167 -13.68 -15.42 -6.29
CA GLY A 167 -14.99 -15.12 -5.72
C GLY A 167 -16.15 -15.27 -6.70
N THR A 168 -15.95 -14.98 -7.99
CA THR A 168 -17.00 -15.24 -9.00
C THR A 168 -17.24 -16.71 -9.19
N VAL A 169 -16.16 -17.50 -9.30
CA VAL A 169 -16.26 -18.96 -9.41
C VAL A 169 -16.97 -19.53 -8.18
N LEU A 170 -16.65 -19.05 -6.98
CA LEU A 170 -17.33 -19.46 -5.74
C LEU A 170 -18.83 -19.10 -5.77
N GLY A 171 -19.18 -17.88 -6.17
CA GLY A 171 -20.58 -17.45 -6.29
C GLY A 171 -21.37 -18.27 -7.32
N LEU A 172 -20.74 -18.63 -8.44
CA LEU A 172 -21.33 -19.52 -9.45
C LEU A 172 -21.51 -20.95 -8.92
N ILE A 173 -20.54 -21.50 -8.17
CA ILE A 173 -20.68 -22.83 -7.54
C ILE A 173 -21.85 -22.83 -6.55
N VAL A 174 -21.98 -21.80 -5.70
CA VAL A 174 -23.09 -21.66 -4.76
C VAL A 174 -24.43 -21.56 -5.49
N MET A 175 -24.49 -20.76 -6.57
CA MET A 175 -25.66 -20.66 -7.43
C MET A 175 -26.05 -22.04 -8.00
N MET A 176 -25.08 -22.78 -8.53
CA MET A 176 -25.32 -24.11 -9.10
C MET A 176 -25.74 -25.13 -8.04
N ASN A 177 -25.15 -25.11 -6.85
CA ASN A 177 -25.50 -26.03 -5.76
C ASN A 177 -26.92 -25.79 -5.23
N ASN A 178 -27.30 -24.51 -5.05
CA ASN A 178 -28.66 -24.16 -4.63
C ASN A 178 -29.71 -24.56 -5.68
N PHE A 179 -29.32 -24.61 -6.96
CA PHE A 179 -30.17 -25.08 -8.05
C PHE A 179 -30.21 -26.61 -8.18
N ALA A 180 -29.07 -27.29 -8.06
CA ALA A 180 -28.94 -28.73 -8.21
C ALA A 180 -29.45 -29.52 -6.98
N GLY A 181 -29.44 -28.91 -5.79
CA GLY A 181 -29.91 -29.49 -4.53
C GLY A 181 -31.43 -29.73 -4.45
N SER A 182 -32.23 -29.36 -5.46
CA SER A 182 -33.67 -29.67 -5.51
C SER A 182 -33.97 -30.97 -6.27
N GLY A 183 -33.14 -32.00 -6.06
CA GLY A 183 -33.32 -33.36 -6.61
C GLY A 183 -34.20 -34.28 -5.76
N GLU A 184 -34.57 -33.88 -4.53
CA GLU A 184 -35.54 -34.60 -3.71
C GLU A 184 -36.88 -33.84 -3.72
N GLU A 185 -37.86 -34.46 -4.38
CA GLU A 185 -39.32 -34.28 -4.29
C GLU A 185 -39.81 -33.00 -3.57
N VAL A 186 -39.96 -31.90 -4.29
CA VAL A 186 -40.75 -30.76 -3.80
C VAL A 186 -41.95 -30.53 -4.70
N SER A 187 -43.10 -30.83 -4.11
CA SER A 187 -44.45 -30.65 -4.58
C SER A 187 -44.62 -29.27 -5.22
N ALA A 188 -45.30 -29.26 -6.38
CA ALA A 188 -45.59 -28.09 -7.17
C ALA A 188 -46.56 -27.13 -6.45
N SER A 189 -46.04 -26.24 -5.60
CA SER A 189 -46.57 -24.90 -5.30
C SER A 189 -45.71 -24.28 -4.21
N TYR A 190 -45.39 -22.99 -4.34
CA TYR A 190 -44.49 -22.20 -3.48
C TYR A 190 -43.01 -22.60 -3.66
N ASP A 191 -42.08 -21.81 -4.21
CA ASP A 191 -42.08 -20.38 -4.47
C ASP A 191 -41.01 -20.11 -5.55
N VAL A 192 -41.43 -19.85 -6.79
CA VAL A 192 -40.49 -19.52 -7.89
C VAL A 192 -39.64 -18.31 -7.48
N SER A 193 -40.22 -17.37 -6.75
CA SER A 193 -39.56 -16.18 -6.21
C SER A 193 -38.42 -16.51 -5.23
N GLU A 194 -38.57 -17.52 -4.38
CA GLU A 194 -37.53 -17.88 -3.40
C GLU A 194 -36.33 -18.59 -4.06
N LYS A 195 -36.60 -19.46 -5.04
CA LYS A 195 -35.54 -20.06 -5.87
C LYS A 195 -34.80 -19.03 -6.71
N PHE A 196 -35.51 -18.05 -7.28
CA PHE A 196 -34.87 -16.92 -7.95
C PHE A 196 -34.03 -16.08 -6.98
N ALA A 197 -34.51 -15.83 -5.76
CA ALA A 197 -33.76 -15.07 -4.75
C ALA A 197 -32.43 -15.75 -4.37
N GLN A 198 -32.43 -17.08 -4.21
CA GLN A 198 -31.21 -17.85 -3.92
C GLN A 198 -30.22 -17.83 -5.09
N LEU A 199 -30.71 -17.91 -6.33
CA LEU A 199 -29.89 -17.77 -7.54
C LEU A 199 -29.24 -16.38 -7.61
N LEU A 200 -30.05 -15.32 -7.40
CA LEU A 200 -29.57 -13.94 -7.40
C LEU A 200 -28.58 -13.66 -6.28
N SER A 201 -28.69 -14.33 -5.12
CA SER A 201 -27.71 -14.18 -4.04
C SER A 201 -26.31 -14.68 -4.42
N GLY A 202 -26.21 -15.80 -5.15
CA GLY A 202 -24.94 -16.34 -5.64
C GLY A 202 -24.30 -15.43 -6.70
N MET A 203 -25.14 -14.89 -7.60
CA MET A 203 -24.71 -13.90 -8.59
C MET A 203 -24.23 -12.60 -7.94
N GLY A 204 -24.96 -12.11 -6.93
CA GLY A 204 -24.61 -10.92 -6.18
C GLY A 204 -23.25 -11.06 -5.50
N LEU A 205 -23.01 -12.20 -4.84
CA LEU A 205 -21.70 -12.49 -4.23
C LEU A 205 -20.57 -12.43 -5.27
N ALA A 206 -20.76 -13.07 -6.43
CA ALA A 206 -19.79 -13.09 -7.51
C ALA A 206 -19.43 -11.67 -8.00
N LEU A 207 -20.43 -10.87 -8.35
CA LEU A 207 -20.22 -9.52 -8.88
C LEU A 207 -19.57 -8.59 -7.84
N ILE A 208 -19.97 -8.69 -6.58
CA ILE A 208 -19.41 -7.88 -5.49
C ILE A 208 -17.95 -8.28 -5.23
N THR A 209 -17.60 -9.57 -5.30
CA THR A 209 -16.19 -10.00 -5.17
C THR A 209 -15.30 -9.46 -6.30
N THR A 210 -15.77 -9.45 -7.54
CA THR A 210 -15.01 -8.87 -8.65
C THR A 210 -14.83 -7.37 -8.48
N PHE A 211 -15.90 -6.67 -8.12
CA PHE A 211 -15.86 -5.25 -7.85
C PHE A 211 -14.80 -4.90 -6.79
N TYR A 212 -14.82 -5.59 -5.64
CA TYR A 212 -13.82 -5.36 -4.59
C TYR A 212 -12.39 -5.67 -5.04
N GLY A 213 -12.18 -6.75 -5.80
CA GLY A 213 -10.85 -7.12 -6.30
C GLY A 213 -10.26 -6.05 -7.21
N VAL A 214 -11.03 -5.57 -8.18
CA VAL A 214 -10.58 -4.53 -9.14
C VAL A 214 -10.42 -3.18 -8.45
N PHE A 215 -11.35 -2.83 -7.55
CA PHE A 215 -11.32 -1.58 -6.80
C PHE A 215 -10.07 -1.48 -5.90
N MET A 216 -9.80 -2.51 -5.09
CA MET A 216 -8.64 -2.50 -4.21
C MET A 216 -7.32 -2.52 -4.98
N ALA A 217 -7.24 -3.28 -6.06
CA ALA A 217 -6.04 -3.31 -6.90
C ALA A 217 -5.70 -1.94 -7.48
N ASN A 218 -6.64 -1.32 -8.19
CA ASN A 218 -6.35 -0.15 -9.01
C ASN A 218 -6.45 1.18 -8.25
N MET A 219 -7.08 1.19 -7.08
CA MET A 219 -7.28 2.43 -6.32
C MET A 219 -6.48 2.47 -5.02
N ILE A 220 -6.03 1.32 -4.49
CA ILE A 220 -5.33 1.25 -3.20
C ILE A 220 -3.92 0.67 -3.33
N PHE A 221 -3.73 -0.40 -4.14
CA PHE A 221 -2.46 -1.12 -4.15
C PHE A 221 -1.50 -0.74 -5.30
N LEU A 222 -2.02 -0.44 -6.49
CA LEU A 222 -1.18 -0.11 -7.65
C LEU A 222 -0.74 1.36 -7.73
N PRO A 223 -1.60 2.36 -7.39
CA PRO A 223 -1.19 3.76 -7.31
C PRO A 223 -0.22 4.00 -6.14
#